data_AF-A0A7S0J6A0-F1
#
_entry.id   AF-A0A7S0J6A0-F1
#
_cell.length_a   1.000
_cell.length_b   1.000
_cell.length_c   1.000
_cell.angle_alpha   90.00
_cell.angle_beta   90.00
_cell.angle_gamma   90.00
#
_symmetry.space_group_name_H-M   'P 1'
#
loop_
_entity.id
_entity.type
_entity.pdbx_description
1 polymer ?
#
loop_
_entity_poly.entity_id
_entity_poly.type
_entity_poly.pdbx_seq_one_letter_code
_entity_poly.pdbx_strand_id
1 'polypeptide(L)'
;ARHGHSAAHAVRRLAPGPSSTPMLLPSSAVVAPKLQQVLQWGFADGSVRVSSTAGRPFALGGSARPMASLCCMHDEPIKVVCVADEAGFLATGDASGSVGVWRYTQRGGKPAVELRGRLNAHASPIAFLACSGTQQLLASVSTDGVLAMWDVRTLLLMHVIH
;
A
#
# COMPACT_ATOMS: atom_id res chain seq x y z
N ALA A 1 49.52 -12.08 45.47
CA ALA A 1 48.06 -12.36 45.49
C ALA A 1 47.35 -11.03 45.29
N ARG A 2 46.85 -10.80 44.07
CA ARG A 2 45.43 -10.70 43.71
C ARG A 2 44.72 -9.43 44.21
N HIS A 3 44.25 -8.69 43.20
CA HIS A 3 43.40 -7.50 43.18
C HIS A 3 42.10 -7.62 44.00
N GLY A 4 41.51 -6.47 44.32
CA GLY A 4 40.05 -6.35 44.42
C GLY A 4 39.50 -5.18 45.25
N HIS A 5 39.69 -3.93 44.84
CA HIS A 5 38.83 -2.84 45.32
C HIS A 5 37.54 -2.83 44.48
N SER A 6 36.44 -3.30 45.07
CA SER A 6 35.09 -3.24 44.49
C SER A 6 34.49 -1.86 44.73
N ALA A 7 34.46 -1.02 43.69
CA ALA A 7 33.69 0.22 43.68
C ALA A 7 32.29 -0.08 43.15
N ALA A 8 31.28 0.00 44.02
CA ALA A 8 29.89 -0.14 43.66
C ALA A 8 29.44 1.08 42.82
N HIS A 9 29.38 0.90 41.50
CA HIS A 9 28.80 1.87 40.58
C HIS A 9 27.26 1.81 40.71
N ALA A 10 26.66 2.85 41.27
CA ALA A 10 25.21 3.04 41.28
C ALA A 10 24.72 3.23 39.84
N VAL A 11 24.04 2.22 39.29
CA VAL A 11 23.39 2.29 37.98
C VAL A 11 22.11 3.11 38.12
N ARG A 12 22.18 4.38 37.75
CA ARG A 12 21.02 5.25 37.56
C ARG A 12 20.18 4.66 36.42
N ARG A 13 19.03 4.06 36.73
CA ARG A 13 18.05 3.63 35.71
C ARG A 13 17.61 4.86 34.93
N LEU A 14 18.04 4.94 33.67
CA LEU A 14 17.48 5.88 32.70
C LEU A 14 16.03 5.46 32.45
N ALA A 15 15.11 6.40 32.59
CA ALA A 15 13.71 6.21 32.19
C ALA A 15 13.65 5.86 30.69
N PRO A 16 12.72 4.98 30.26
CA PRO A 16 12.55 4.69 28.85
C PRO A 16 12.14 5.98 28.11
N GLY A 17 12.88 6.31 27.05
CA GLY A 17 12.55 7.40 26.12
C GLY A 17 11.24 7.15 25.37
N PRO A 18 10.75 8.14 24.61
CA PRO A 18 9.40 8.11 24.05
C PRO A 18 9.18 6.85 23.22
N SER A 19 8.07 6.18 23.50
CA SER A 19 7.61 4.94 22.91
C SER A 19 7.86 4.90 21.40
N SER A 20 8.83 4.09 20.99
CA SER A 20 8.95 3.64 19.60
C SER A 20 7.73 2.79 19.31
N THR A 21 6.67 3.42 18.79
CA THR A 21 5.59 2.70 18.11
C THR A 21 6.26 1.74 17.12
N PRO A 22 5.98 0.44 17.18
CA PRO A 22 6.60 -0.51 16.27
C PRO A 22 6.34 -0.02 14.84
N MET A 23 7.42 0.24 14.10
CA MET A 23 7.37 0.58 12.69
C MET A 23 6.88 -0.68 11.97
N LEU A 24 5.56 -0.82 11.85
CA LEU A 24 4.94 -1.87 11.05
C LEU A 24 5.41 -1.67 9.61
N LEU A 25 6.33 -2.51 9.18
CA LEU A 25 6.86 -2.48 7.82
C LEU A 25 5.72 -2.83 6.86
N PRO A 26 5.54 -2.10 5.75
CA PRO A 26 4.54 -2.45 4.76
C PRO A 26 4.85 -3.83 4.18
N SER A 27 3.81 -4.65 3.96
CA SER A 27 3.98 -5.98 3.38
C SER A 27 4.35 -5.94 1.89
N SER A 28 4.11 -4.80 1.22
CA SER A 28 4.44 -4.61 -0.20
C SER A 28 4.50 -3.13 -0.59
N ALA A 29 5.20 -2.84 -1.69
CA ALA A 29 5.32 -1.49 -2.25
C ALA A 29 5.42 -1.52 -3.78
N VAL A 30 4.98 -0.45 -4.44
CA VAL A 30 5.14 -0.23 -5.89
C VAL A 30 5.75 1.15 -6.12
N VAL A 31 6.69 1.22 -7.05
CA VAL A 31 7.22 2.49 -7.54
C VAL A 31 6.40 2.91 -8.76
N ALA A 32 5.90 4.13 -8.75
CA ALA A 32 5.25 4.78 -9.88
C ALA A 32 6.23 5.82 -10.47
N PRO A 33 7.06 5.45 -11.46
CA PRO A 33 8.20 6.28 -11.89
C PRO A 33 7.76 7.60 -12.52
N LYS A 34 6.67 7.57 -13.29
CA LYS A 34 6.11 8.78 -13.92
C LYS A 34 5.61 9.80 -12.88
N LEU A 35 5.08 9.30 -11.77
CA LEU A 35 4.59 10.12 -10.67
C LEU A 35 5.69 10.51 -9.68
N GLN A 36 6.90 9.96 -9.84
CA GLN A 36 8.00 10.10 -8.88
C GLN A 36 7.54 9.78 -7.45
N GLN A 37 6.84 8.64 -7.30
CA GLN A 37 6.20 8.22 -6.06
C GLN A 37 6.42 6.73 -5.78
N VAL A 38 6.40 6.38 -4.49
CA VAL A 38 6.28 5.01 -3.99
C VAL A 38 4.98 4.90 -3.23
N LEU A 39 4.16 3.91 -3.56
CA LEU A 39 2.97 3.54 -2.80
C LEU A 39 3.29 2.29 -1.97
N GLN A 40 2.94 2.30 -0.70
CA GLN A 40 3.16 1.22 0.25
C GLN A 40 1.81 0.79 0.85
N TRP A 41 1.60 -0.50 1.02
CA TRP A 41 0.37 -1.06 1.58
C TRP A 41 0.64 -2.32 2.41
N GLY A 42 -0.43 -2.95 2.92
CA GLY A 42 -0.34 -4.06 3.88
C GLY A 42 -0.36 -3.62 5.33
N PHE A 43 -0.71 -2.36 5.59
CA PHE A 43 -0.97 -1.88 6.94
C PHE A 43 -2.29 -2.46 7.47
N ALA A 44 -2.33 -2.78 8.76
CA ALA A 44 -3.54 -3.30 9.41
C ALA A 44 -4.72 -2.31 9.39
N ASP A 45 -4.44 -1.02 9.18
CA ASP A 45 -5.45 0.06 9.08
C ASP A 45 -6.07 0.19 7.68
N GLY A 46 -5.74 -0.69 6.73
CA GLY A 46 -6.27 -0.64 5.37
C GLY A 46 -5.83 0.61 4.59
N SER A 47 -4.74 1.28 4.99
CA SER A 47 -4.23 2.48 4.32
C SER A 47 -3.21 2.17 3.22
N VAL A 48 -3.14 3.06 2.23
CA VAL A 48 -2.04 3.13 1.26
C VAL A 48 -1.22 4.39 1.55
N ARG A 49 0.07 4.23 1.83
CA ARG A 49 0.98 5.36 2.11
C ARG A 49 1.75 5.74 0.87
N VAL A 50 1.74 7.03 0.55
CA VAL A 50 2.40 7.60 -0.63
C VAL A 50 3.61 8.40 -0.18
N SER A 51 4.77 8.10 -0.76
CA SER A 51 6.02 8.83 -0.54
C SER A 51 6.60 9.32 -1.86
N SER A 52 7.25 10.48 -1.87
CA SER A 52 7.91 11.03 -3.05
C SER A 52 9.29 10.42 -3.24
N THR A 53 9.63 10.09 -4.49
CA THR A 53 10.99 9.75 -4.95
C THR A 53 11.71 10.93 -5.59
N ALA A 54 11.08 12.11 -5.69
CA ALA A 54 11.66 13.30 -6.34
C ALA A 54 12.84 13.93 -5.57
N GLY A 55 13.39 13.22 -4.58
CA GLY A 55 14.58 13.61 -3.83
C GLY A 55 15.85 12.93 -4.34
N ARG A 56 16.86 12.77 -3.48
CA ARG A 56 18.02 11.95 -3.83
C ARG A 56 17.56 10.54 -4.24
N PRO A 57 18.11 9.95 -5.32
CA PRO A 57 17.86 8.57 -5.68
C PRO A 57 18.13 7.64 -4.49
N PHE A 58 17.34 6.57 -4.35
CA PHE A 58 17.52 5.57 -3.30
C PHE A 58 18.94 4.96 -3.32
N ALA A 59 19.51 4.79 -4.53
CA ALA A 59 20.88 4.32 -4.75
C ALA A 59 21.98 5.24 -4.16
N LEU A 60 21.64 6.49 -3.81
CA LEU A 60 22.57 7.49 -3.26
C LEU A 60 22.22 7.86 -1.80
N GLY A 61 21.53 6.96 -1.08
CA GLY A 61 21.12 7.18 0.31
C GLY A 61 19.97 8.16 0.47
N GLY A 62 19.20 8.42 -0.60
CA GLY A 62 17.99 9.22 -0.52
C GLY A 62 16.85 8.46 0.15
N SER A 63 16.15 9.13 1.07
CA SER A 63 14.94 8.61 1.70
C SER A 63 13.70 9.08 0.95
N ALA A 64 12.74 8.18 0.73
CA ALA A 64 11.44 8.54 0.18
C ALA A 64 10.72 9.46 1.19
N ARG A 65 10.30 10.64 0.73
CA ARG A 65 9.70 11.65 1.62
C ARG A 65 8.19 11.37 1.74
N PRO A 66 7.63 11.13 2.94
CA PRO A 66 6.21 10.86 3.08
C PRO A 66 5.39 12.05 2.56
N MET A 67 4.39 11.77 1.72
CA MET A 67 3.51 12.79 1.12
C MET A 67 2.11 12.73 1.72
N ALA A 68 1.52 11.54 1.77
CA ALA A 68 0.16 11.35 2.26
C ALA A 68 -0.08 9.91 2.73
N SER A 69 -1.11 9.75 3.56
CA SER A 69 -1.72 8.46 3.87
C SER A 69 -3.14 8.47 3.31
N LEU A 70 -3.42 7.54 2.41
CA LEU A 70 -4.74 7.32 1.83
C LEU A 70 -5.46 6.34 2.76
N CYS A 71 -6.21 6.89 3.72
CA CYS A 71 -6.94 6.11 4.71
C CYS A 71 -8.35 5.77 4.24
N CYS A 72 -9.01 4.85 4.94
CA CYS A 72 -10.41 4.49 4.74
C CYS A 72 -10.71 3.93 3.32
N MET A 73 -9.71 3.27 2.72
CA MET A 73 -9.91 2.66 1.41
C MET A 73 -10.69 1.35 1.53
N HIS A 74 -10.30 0.49 2.46
CA HIS A 74 -10.95 -0.78 2.75
C HIS A 74 -11.19 -0.94 4.25
N ASP A 75 -12.20 -1.76 4.57
CA ASP A 75 -12.54 -2.12 5.95
C ASP A 75 -11.60 -3.23 6.48
N GLU A 76 -10.99 -3.98 5.56
CA GLU A 76 -10.01 -5.04 5.82
C GLU A 76 -8.61 -4.67 5.28
N PRO A 77 -7.53 -5.31 5.77
CA PRO A 77 -6.18 -5.04 5.31
C PRO A 77 -6.03 -5.21 3.80
N ILE A 78 -5.46 -4.19 3.16
CA ILE A 78 -5.17 -4.21 1.73
C ILE A 78 -4.03 -5.20 1.48
N LYS A 79 -4.31 -6.24 0.69
CA LYS A 79 -3.33 -7.27 0.29
C LYS A 79 -2.55 -6.86 -0.95
N VAL A 80 -3.22 -6.20 -1.89
CA VAL A 80 -2.66 -5.90 -3.20
C VAL A 80 -3.13 -4.55 -3.72
N VAL A 81 -2.24 -3.86 -4.43
CA VAL A 81 -2.50 -2.58 -5.08
C VAL A 81 -1.95 -2.62 -6.50
N CYS A 82 -2.70 -2.08 -7.45
CA CYS A 82 -2.30 -1.91 -8.84
C CYS A 82 -2.54 -0.47 -9.28
N VAL A 83 -1.53 0.16 -9.90
CA VAL A 83 -1.62 1.53 -10.41
C VAL A 83 -1.75 1.49 -11.92
N ALA A 84 -2.82 2.07 -12.46
CA ALA A 84 -2.99 2.34 -13.88
C ALA A 84 -2.71 3.83 -14.13
N ASP A 85 -1.42 4.15 -14.27
CA ASP A 85 -0.90 5.51 -14.37
C ASP A 85 -1.47 6.29 -15.57
N GLU A 86 -1.53 5.67 -16.74
CA GLU A 86 -2.06 6.27 -17.98
C GLU A 86 -3.54 6.65 -17.88
N ALA A 87 -4.31 5.88 -17.13
CA ALA A 87 -5.74 6.08 -16.99
C ALA A 87 -6.10 6.89 -15.72
N GLY A 88 -5.12 7.16 -14.84
CA GLY A 88 -5.34 7.88 -13.59
C GLY A 88 -6.17 7.09 -12.58
N PHE A 89 -6.06 5.77 -12.57
CA PHE A 89 -6.77 4.90 -11.64
C PHE A 89 -5.83 4.10 -10.75
N LEU A 90 -6.32 3.79 -9.57
CA LEU A 90 -5.71 2.91 -8.59
C LEU A 90 -6.72 1.81 -8.30
N ALA A 91 -6.30 0.54 -8.34
CA ALA A 91 -7.09 -0.59 -7.92
C ALA A 91 -6.48 -1.18 -6.64
N THR A 92 -7.32 -1.57 -5.68
CA THR A 92 -6.89 -2.15 -4.41
C THR A 92 -7.72 -3.40 -4.11
N GLY A 93 -7.11 -4.43 -3.54
CA GLY A 93 -7.77 -5.66 -3.14
C GLY A 93 -7.51 -5.96 -1.68
N ASP A 94 -8.55 -6.30 -0.93
CA ASP A 94 -8.46 -6.56 0.51
C ASP A 94 -8.55 -8.05 0.87
N ALA A 95 -8.41 -8.33 2.17
CA ALA A 95 -8.51 -9.66 2.73
C ALA A 95 -9.93 -10.24 2.74
N SER A 96 -10.98 -9.44 2.48
CA SER A 96 -12.37 -9.92 2.38
C SER A 96 -12.75 -10.39 0.96
N GLY A 97 -11.92 -10.07 -0.04
CA GLY A 97 -12.24 -10.31 -1.45
C GLY A 97 -12.89 -9.12 -2.16
N SER A 98 -12.91 -7.95 -1.52
CA SER A 98 -13.41 -6.73 -2.14
C SER A 98 -12.30 -6.05 -2.93
N VAL A 99 -12.63 -5.61 -4.15
CA VAL A 99 -11.73 -4.84 -5.01
C VAL A 99 -12.25 -3.41 -5.11
N GLY A 100 -11.48 -2.44 -4.61
CA GLY A 100 -11.79 -1.02 -4.74
C GLY A 100 -11.16 -0.44 -6.00
N VAL A 101 -11.93 0.33 -6.76
CA VAL A 101 -11.43 1.14 -7.89
C VAL A 101 -11.51 2.61 -7.52
N TRP A 102 -10.39 3.30 -7.65
CA TRP A 102 -10.20 4.67 -7.21
C TRP A 102 -9.69 5.53 -8.35
N ARG A 103 -10.21 6.75 -8.46
CA ARG A 103 -9.57 7.79 -9.27
C ARG A 103 -8.40 8.34 -8.45
N TYR A 104 -7.20 8.27 -9.02
CA TYR A 104 -5.99 8.83 -8.41
C TYR A 104 -5.69 10.19 -9.02
N THR A 105 -5.66 11.24 -8.19
CA THR A 105 -5.38 12.60 -8.63
C THR A 105 -4.29 13.24 -7.80
N GLN A 106 -3.57 14.19 -8.39
CA GLN A 106 -2.56 14.98 -7.68
C GLN A 106 -2.88 16.45 -7.85
N ARG A 107 -3.33 17.11 -6.77
CA ARG A 107 -3.65 18.54 -6.77
C ARG A 107 -2.68 19.28 -5.87
N GLY A 108 -1.92 20.22 -6.43
CA GLY A 108 -0.94 21.01 -5.68
C GLY A 108 0.15 20.15 -5.01
N GLY A 109 0.55 19.04 -5.65
CA GLY A 109 1.55 18.12 -5.11
C GLY A 109 1.05 17.20 -3.99
N LYS A 110 -0.24 17.22 -3.65
CA LYS A 110 -0.84 16.27 -2.71
C LYS A 110 -1.60 15.19 -3.49
N PRO A 111 -1.29 13.90 -3.25
CA PRO A 111 -2.06 12.81 -3.83
C PRO A 111 -3.42 12.69 -3.12
N ALA A 112 -4.46 12.41 -3.88
CA ALA A 112 -5.82 12.20 -3.41
C ALA A 112 -6.47 11.05 -4.18
N VAL A 113 -7.32 10.29 -3.50
CA VAL A 113 -8.12 9.22 -4.09
C VAL A 113 -9.60 9.50 -3.91
N GLU A 114 -10.38 9.11 -4.92
CA GLU A 114 -11.84 9.18 -4.91
C GLU A 114 -12.38 7.80 -5.31
N LEU A 115 -13.25 7.22 -4.49
CA LEU A 115 -13.87 5.92 -4.78
C LEU A 115 -14.74 6.04 -6.03
N ARG A 116 -14.45 5.25 -7.06
CA ARG A 116 -15.31 5.09 -8.24
C ARG A 116 -16.35 3.99 -7.99
N GLY A 117 -15.94 2.91 -7.36
CA GLY A 117 -16.81 1.82 -6.97
C GLY A 117 -16.05 0.64 -6.37
N ARG A 118 -16.82 -0.30 -5.81
CA ARG A 118 -16.33 -1.58 -5.31
C ARG A 118 -16.79 -2.69 -6.24
N LEU A 119 -15.88 -3.61 -6.55
CA LEU A 119 -16.11 -4.77 -7.40
C LEU A 119 -16.12 -6.00 -6.51
N ASN A 120 -17.24 -6.70 -6.50
CA ASN A 120 -17.50 -7.82 -5.62
C ASN A 120 -17.77 -9.07 -6.47
N ALA A 121 -16.73 -9.87 -6.71
CA ALA A 121 -16.88 -11.20 -7.32
C ALA A 121 -16.21 -12.33 -6.53
N HIS A 122 -15.38 -11.99 -5.55
CA HIS A 122 -14.55 -12.96 -4.83
C HIS A 122 -15.10 -13.18 -3.42
N ALA A 123 -15.03 -14.42 -2.96
CA ALA A 123 -15.45 -14.82 -1.61
C ALA A 123 -14.25 -14.99 -0.66
N SER A 124 -13.04 -14.72 -1.14
CA SER A 124 -11.79 -14.93 -0.42
C SER A 124 -10.78 -13.82 -0.72
N PRO A 125 -9.68 -13.71 0.07
CA PRO A 125 -8.67 -12.67 -0.10
C PRO A 125 -8.20 -12.50 -1.56
N ILE A 126 -8.10 -11.25 -2.00
CA ILE A 126 -7.51 -10.96 -3.30
C ILE A 126 -6.01 -11.26 -3.25
N ALA A 127 -5.58 -12.23 -4.05
CA ALA A 127 -4.19 -12.64 -4.15
C ALA A 127 -3.42 -11.71 -5.11
N PHE A 128 -4.02 -11.38 -6.27
CA PHE A 128 -3.35 -10.58 -7.30
C PHE A 128 -4.32 -9.64 -8.02
N LEU A 129 -3.80 -8.49 -8.45
CA LEU A 129 -4.46 -7.54 -9.35
C LEU A 129 -3.51 -7.20 -10.50
N ALA A 130 -4.05 -7.13 -11.71
CA ALA A 130 -3.32 -6.68 -12.89
C ALA A 130 -4.17 -5.71 -13.69
N CYS A 131 -3.61 -4.55 -14.01
CA CYS A 131 -4.30 -3.50 -14.77
C CYS A 131 -3.71 -3.40 -16.17
N SER A 132 -4.57 -3.30 -17.18
CA SER A 132 -4.18 -2.92 -18.52
C SER A 132 -4.22 -1.40 -18.65
N GLY A 133 -3.05 -0.76 -18.72
CA GLY A 133 -2.94 0.70 -18.87
C GLY A 133 -3.55 1.22 -20.18
N THR A 134 -3.63 0.38 -21.21
CA THR A 134 -4.13 0.77 -22.55
C THR A 134 -5.58 0.35 -22.80
N GLN A 135 -6.01 -0.80 -22.28
CA GLN A 135 -7.35 -1.34 -22.56
C GLN A 135 -8.36 -1.09 -21.42
N GLN A 136 -7.96 -0.41 -20.34
CA GLN A 136 -8.81 -0.13 -19.18
C GLN A 136 -9.46 -1.39 -18.59
N LEU A 137 -8.74 -2.51 -18.66
CA LEU A 137 -9.16 -3.77 -18.06
C LEU A 137 -8.47 -3.96 -16.71
N LEU A 138 -9.19 -4.54 -15.77
CA LEU A 138 -8.65 -5.00 -14.50
C LEU A 138 -8.90 -6.50 -14.37
N ALA A 139 -7.85 -7.26 -14.14
CA ALA A 139 -7.94 -8.66 -13.75
C ALA A 139 -7.71 -8.75 -12.24
N SER A 140 -8.53 -9.56 -11.58
CA SER A 140 -8.46 -9.83 -10.15
C SER A 140 -8.52 -11.32 -9.90
N VAL A 141 -7.59 -11.82 -9.09
CA VAL A 141 -7.49 -13.23 -8.74
C VAL A 141 -7.57 -13.37 -7.24
N SER A 142 -8.43 -14.25 -6.77
CA SER A 142 -8.60 -14.56 -5.36
C SER A 142 -8.10 -15.97 -5.03
N THR A 143 -7.87 -16.21 -3.74
CA THR A 143 -7.53 -17.54 -3.22
C THR A 143 -8.72 -18.50 -3.24
N ASP A 144 -9.92 -18.06 -3.60
CA ASP A 144 -11.06 -18.95 -3.91
C ASP A 144 -10.89 -19.70 -5.25
N GLY A 145 -9.83 -19.38 -6.02
CA GLY A 145 -9.56 -19.96 -7.33
C GLY A 145 -10.21 -19.21 -8.48
N VAL A 146 -10.93 -18.12 -8.20
CA VAL A 146 -11.65 -17.34 -9.22
C VAL A 146 -10.77 -16.22 -9.76
N LEU A 147 -10.76 -16.08 -11.08
CA LEU A 147 -10.25 -14.90 -11.78
C LEU A 147 -11.43 -14.14 -12.39
N ALA A 148 -11.59 -12.89 -11.99
CA ALA A 148 -12.58 -11.97 -12.53
C ALA A 148 -11.92 -10.87 -13.35
N MET A 149 -12.42 -10.65 -14.56
CA MET A 149 -12.03 -9.56 -15.46
C MET A 149 -13.09 -8.47 -15.48
N TRP A 150 -12.66 -7.22 -15.41
CA TRP A 150 -13.52 -6.06 -15.27
C TRP A 150 -13.18 -4.98 -16.29
N ASP A 151 -14.20 -4.27 -16.77
CA ASP A 151 -14.03 -3.00 -17.47
C ASP A 151 -13.96 -1.88 -16.41
N VAL A 152 -12.82 -1.18 -16.32
CA VAL A 152 -12.56 -0.16 -15.28
C VAL A 152 -13.35 1.12 -15.50
N ARG A 153 -13.83 1.39 -16.72
CA ARG A 153 -14.61 2.58 -17.05
C ARG A 153 -16.05 2.45 -16.59
N THR A 154 -16.62 1.27 -16.83
CA THR A 154 -18.02 0.95 -16.52
C THR A 154 -18.19 0.22 -15.19
N LEU A 155 -17.09 -0.30 -14.63
CA LEU A 155 -17.06 -1.13 -13.42
C LEU A 155 -17.89 -2.42 -13.56
N LEU A 156 -18.04 -2.90 -14.79
CA LEU A 156 -18.79 -4.11 -15.09
C LEU A 156 -17.89 -5.33 -15.12
N LEU A 157 -18.42 -6.44 -14.61
CA LEU A 157 -17.81 -7.76 -14.73
C LEU A 157 -17.93 -8.23 -16.17
N MET A 158 -16.79 -8.49 -16.79
CA MET A 158 -16.70 -8.93 -18.19
C MET A 158 -16.61 -10.45 -18.30
N HIS A 159 -15.80 -11.07 -17.43
CA HIS A 159 -15.59 -12.51 -17.46
C HIS A 159 -15.25 -13.03 -16.07
N VAL A 160 -15.69 -14.25 -15.78
CA VAL A 160 -15.28 -15.03 -14.61
C VAL A 160 -14.65 -16.33 -15.12
N ILE A 161 -13.51 -16.69 -14.56
CA ILE A 161 -12.78 -17.91 -14.87
C ILE A 161 -12.60 -18.66 -13.56
N HIS A 162 -12.91 -19.96 -13.59
CA HIS A 162 -12.79 -20.90 -12.48
C HIS A 162 -11.68 -21.91 -12.75
#